data_AF-A0ABD7HZG4-F1
#
_entry.id   AF-A0ABD7HZG4-F1
#
_cell.length_a   1.000
_cell.length_b   1.000
_cell.length_c   1.000
_cell.angle_alpha   90.00
_cell.angle_beta   90.00
_cell.angle_gamma   90.00
#
_symmetry.space_group_name_H-M   'P 1'
#
loop_
_entity.id
_entity.type
_entity.pdbx_description
1 polymer ?
#
loop_
_entity_poly.entity_id
_entity_poly.type
_entity_poly.pdbx_seq_one_letter_code
_entity_poly.pdbx_strand_id
1 'polypeptide(L)'
;MIFSKLATIMEEKGIKPYPLSRESKLSRTFIDSLMSNDFERLSSKSLNTLCHYLGITSLNDLLIFEPVEIYINNKKEGHIELEKIVYELRSKGNIDFDFSLYVNDLNIDKPKIELLIEIEKIKYYVDVTYKLIQEEDKFHDSVLLGFEVIFNDLSFSENIPVNSLKHLKGWIFHFFASYIGKTFDTYPIFARYPNELENDDKYQVQSNISISEELKKISEKQDAYFELLIRYLDSKK
;
A
#
# COMPACT_ATOMS: atom_id res chain seq x y z
N MET A 1 -1.11 -10.68 -3.00
CA MET A 1 -0.04 -9.82 -2.43
C MET A 1 0.32 -10.25 -1.00
N ILE A 2 1.56 -10.00 -0.57
CA ILE A 2 2.01 -10.19 0.82
C ILE A 2 2.44 -8.82 1.36
N PHE A 3 2.20 -8.55 2.65
CA PHE A 3 2.66 -7.34 3.32
C PHE A 3 3.36 -7.70 4.62
N SER A 4 4.39 -6.95 4.96
CA SER A 4 5.14 -7.08 6.20
C SER A 4 4.70 -6.01 7.19
N LYS A 5 4.38 -6.44 8.40
CA LYS A 5 4.13 -5.59 9.57
C LYS A 5 5.42 -5.16 10.28
N LEU A 6 6.59 -5.51 9.76
CA LEU A 6 7.86 -5.30 10.44
C LEU A 6 8.07 -3.83 10.84
N ALA A 7 7.70 -2.89 9.98
CA ALA A 7 7.84 -1.45 10.25
C ALA A 7 7.06 -1.03 11.51
N THR A 8 5.78 -1.40 11.55
CA THR A 8 4.89 -1.12 12.68
C THR A 8 5.37 -1.79 13.96
N ILE A 9 5.75 -3.07 13.89
CA ILE A 9 6.25 -3.82 15.05
C ILE A 9 7.53 -3.19 15.61
N MET A 10 8.42 -2.72 14.75
CA MET A 10 9.65 -2.05 15.15
C MET A 10 9.37 -0.69 15.80
N GLU A 11 8.44 0.08 15.25
CA GLU A 11 8.02 1.36 15.81
C GLU A 11 7.41 1.17 17.21
N GLU A 12 6.46 0.25 17.37
CA GLU A 12 5.83 -0.10 18.66
C GLU A 12 6.85 -0.52 19.72
N LYS A 13 7.90 -1.24 19.30
CA LYS A 13 8.97 -1.71 20.20
C LYS A 13 10.11 -0.70 20.35
N GLY A 14 10.09 0.44 19.65
CA GLY A 14 11.17 1.42 19.65
C GLY A 14 12.50 0.91 19.07
N ILE A 15 12.45 -0.08 18.18
CA ILE A 15 13.63 -0.74 17.60
C ILE A 15 14.00 -0.08 16.28
N LYS A 16 15.28 0.26 16.10
CA LYS A 16 15.79 0.78 14.82
C LYS A 16 16.31 -0.36 13.91
N PRO A 17 16.31 -0.21 12.58
CA PRO A 17 16.73 -1.25 11.64
C PRO A 17 18.17 -1.75 11.85
N TYR A 18 19.10 -0.84 12.13
CA TYR A 18 20.51 -1.21 12.31
C TYR A 18 20.76 -2.05 13.58
N PRO A 19 20.27 -1.65 14.78
CA PRO A 19 20.29 -2.51 15.97
C PRO A 19 19.67 -3.89 15.71
N LEU A 20 18.49 -3.93 15.08
CA LEU A 20 17.80 -5.18 14.77
C LEU A 20 18.67 -6.13 13.93
N SER A 21 19.24 -5.64 12.82
CA SER A 21 20.12 -6.43 11.96
C SER A 21 21.33 -6.96 12.71
N ARG A 22 21.98 -6.12 13.53
CA ARG A 22 23.18 -6.49 14.28
C ARG A 22 22.89 -7.55 15.35
N GLU A 23 21.79 -7.41 16.08
CA GLU A 23 21.46 -8.25 17.24
C GLU A 23 20.81 -9.57 16.84
N SER A 24 19.97 -9.56 15.79
CA SER A 24 19.40 -10.78 15.21
C SER A 24 20.35 -11.53 14.27
N LYS A 25 21.52 -10.94 13.96
CA LYS A 25 22.50 -11.43 12.96
C LYS A 25 21.90 -11.62 11.56
N LEU A 26 20.83 -10.90 11.25
CA LEU A 26 20.21 -10.88 9.93
C LEU A 26 20.86 -9.80 9.08
N SER A 27 20.97 -10.05 7.77
CA SER A 27 21.52 -9.05 6.86
C SER A 27 20.63 -7.80 6.84
N ARG A 28 21.24 -6.64 6.73
CA ARG A 28 20.51 -5.38 6.60
C ARG A 28 19.58 -5.40 5.38
N THR A 29 20.05 -5.97 4.27
CA THR A 29 19.24 -6.18 3.06
C THR A 29 17.99 -7.01 3.33
N PHE A 30 18.06 -8.06 4.16
CA PHE A 30 16.86 -8.85 4.51
C PHE A 30 15.84 -8.01 5.29
N ILE A 31 16.31 -7.20 6.24
CA ILE A 31 15.44 -6.29 7.01
C ILE A 31 14.83 -5.23 6.08
N ASP A 32 15.64 -4.63 5.22
CA ASP A 32 15.20 -3.59 4.28
C ASP A 32 14.16 -4.16 3.29
N SER A 33 14.39 -5.36 2.73
CA SER A 33 13.44 -6.06 1.85
C SER A 33 12.10 -6.34 2.55
N LEU A 34 12.12 -6.81 3.80
CA LEU A 34 10.89 -6.98 4.59
C LEU A 34 10.19 -5.64 4.87
N MET A 35 10.92 -4.56 5.13
CA MET A 35 10.34 -3.23 5.35
C MET A 35 9.73 -2.64 4.08
N SER A 36 10.24 -3.03 2.90
CA SER A 36 9.77 -2.56 1.60
C SER A 36 8.81 -3.51 0.89
N ASN A 37 8.35 -4.57 1.57
CA ASN A 37 7.51 -5.63 0.98
C ASN A 37 8.14 -6.32 -0.25
N ASP A 38 9.47 -6.36 -0.35
CA ASP A 38 10.20 -7.10 -1.37
C ASP A 38 10.50 -8.51 -0.83
N PHE A 39 9.91 -9.52 -1.47
CA PHE A 39 9.95 -10.90 -0.99
C PHE A 39 10.72 -11.85 -1.92
N GLU A 40 11.42 -11.35 -2.95
CA GLU A 40 12.13 -12.19 -3.93
C GLU A 40 13.15 -13.14 -3.27
N ARG A 41 13.72 -12.76 -2.11
CA ARG A 41 14.79 -13.50 -1.43
C ARG A 41 14.50 -13.75 0.04
N LEU A 42 13.27 -14.18 0.36
CA LEU A 42 12.95 -14.64 1.71
C LEU A 42 13.49 -16.04 1.98
N SER A 43 14.19 -16.20 3.12
CA SER A 43 14.51 -17.51 3.66
C SER A 43 13.68 -17.78 4.92
N SER A 44 13.11 -18.99 5.01
CA SER A 44 12.37 -19.43 6.20
C SER A 44 13.23 -19.37 7.46
N LYS A 45 14.52 -19.67 7.34
CA LYS A 45 15.50 -19.56 8.44
C LYS A 45 15.62 -18.12 8.94
N SER A 46 15.74 -17.14 8.05
CA SER A 46 15.84 -15.73 8.41
C SER A 46 14.54 -15.23 9.05
N LEU A 47 13.39 -15.61 8.49
CA LEU A 47 12.07 -15.27 9.04
C LEU A 47 11.88 -15.84 10.45
N ASN A 48 12.23 -17.11 10.66
CA ASN A 48 12.13 -17.74 11.98
C ASN A 48 13.06 -17.08 13.01
N THR A 49 14.27 -16.69 12.59
CA THR A 49 15.23 -15.98 13.44
C THR A 49 14.68 -14.61 13.85
N LEU A 50 14.09 -13.88 12.89
CA LEU A 50 13.45 -12.59 13.14
C LEU A 50 12.25 -12.73 14.08
N CYS A 51 11.36 -13.69 13.83
CA CYS A 51 10.18 -13.93 14.66
C CYS A 51 10.58 -14.26 16.10
N HIS A 52 11.57 -15.14 16.28
CA HIS A 52 12.09 -15.48 17.60
C HIS A 52 12.67 -14.26 18.32
N TYR A 53 13.47 -13.45 17.64
CA TYR A 53 14.03 -12.22 18.20
C TYR A 53 12.95 -11.22 18.64
N LEU A 54 11.90 -11.05 17.84
CA LEU A 54 10.82 -10.10 18.11
C LEU A 54 9.76 -10.63 19.09
N GLY A 55 9.85 -11.91 19.48
CA GLY A 55 8.84 -12.59 20.30
C GLY A 55 7.53 -12.84 19.57
N ILE A 56 7.58 -12.95 18.24
CA ILE A 56 6.42 -13.22 17.38
C ILE A 56 6.16 -14.73 17.36
N THR A 57 4.93 -15.12 17.70
CA THR A 57 4.55 -16.54 17.84
C THR A 57 3.92 -17.13 16.58
N SER A 58 3.35 -16.29 15.71
CA SER A 58 2.78 -16.70 14.42
C SER A 58 3.33 -15.85 13.28
N LEU A 59 3.61 -16.48 12.13
CA LEU A 59 4.04 -15.75 10.94
C LEU A 59 2.97 -14.75 10.47
N ASN A 60 1.68 -14.99 10.76
CA ASN A 60 0.58 -14.07 10.42
C ASN A 60 0.62 -12.76 11.23
N ASP A 61 1.35 -12.74 12.35
CA ASP A 61 1.58 -11.52 13.12
C ASP A 61 2.65 -10.64 12.45
N LEU A 62 3.50 -11.23 11.60
CA LEU A 62 4.53 -10.53 10.84
C LEU A 62 4.11 -10.26 9.39
N LEU A 63 3.47 -11.23 8.73
CA LEU A 63 3.10 -11.18 7.32
C LEU A 63 1.58 -11.24 7.16
N ILE A 64 1.02 -10.33 6.37
CA ILE A 64 -0.38 -10.34 5.93
C ILE A 64 -0.39 -10.87 4.51
N PHE A 65 -1.24 -11.86 4.23
CA PHE A 65 -1.55 -12.25 2.87
C PHE A 65 -2.90 -11.66 2.48
N GLU A 66 -2.94 -10.85 1.42
CA GLU A 66 -4.17 -10.36 0.82
C GLU A 66 -4.26 -10.96 -0.59
N PRO A 67 -5.32 -11.75 -0.90
CA PRO A 67 -5.47 -12.46 -2.18
C PRO A 67 -5.93 -11.52 -3.30
N VAL A 68 -5.16 -10.45 -3.50
CA VAL A 68 -5.34 -9.46 -4.55
C VAL A 68 -4.18 -9.53 -5.53
N GLU A 69 -4.50 -9.44 -6.81
CA GLU A 69 -3.58 -9.30 -7.93
C GLU A 69 -4.02 -8.12 -8.79
N ILE A 70 -3.07 -7.30 -9.25
CA ILE A 70 -3.36 -6.07 -9.98
C ILE A 70 -2.52 -6.06 -11.24
N TYR A 71 -3.19 -6.02 -12.38
CA TYR A 71 -2.58 -6.07 -13.69
C TYR A 71 -2.89 -4.80 -14.48
N ILE A 72 -1.97 -4.43 -15.35
CA ILE A 72 -2.16 -3.41 -16.38
C ILE A 72 -2.18 -4.09 -17.75
N ASN A 73 -3.06 -3.65 -18.63
CA ASN A 73 -3.12 -4.14 -20.00
C ASN A 73 -1.90 -3.65 -20.79
N ASN A 74 -1.21 -4.59 -21.43
CA ASN A 74 -0.11 -4.38 -22.36
C ASN A 74 -0.58 -4.82 -23.76
N LYS A 75 -0.53 -3.92 -24.74
CA LYS A 75 -1.01 -4.17 -26.11
C LYS A 75 -0.31 -5.32 -26.85
N LYS A 76 0.87 -5.77 -26.38
CA LYS A 76 1.64 -6.89 -26.97
C LYS A 76 1.47 -8.19 -26.19
N GLU A 77 1.46 -8.12 -24.87
CA GLU A 77 1.58 -9.30 -24.00
C GLU A 77 0.29 -9.62 -23.22
N GLY A 78 -0.73 -8.76 -23.29
CA GLY A 78 -1.95 -8.89 -22.50
C GLY A 78 -1.77 -8.31 -21.10
N HIS A 79 -2.27 -9.00 -20.06
CA HIS A 79 -2.22 -8.48 -18.69
C HIS A 79 -0.87 -8.78 -18.03
N ILE A 80 -0.18 -7.73 -17.58
CA ILE A 80 1.09 -7.82 -16.82
C ILE A 80 0.88 -7.22 -15.44
N GLU A 81 1.50 -7.78 -14.41
CA GLU A 81 1.43 -7.23 -13.04
C GLU A 81 1.87 -5.77 -13.00
N LEU A 82 1.00 -4.89 -12.46
CA LEU A 82 1.24 -3.45 -12.39
C LEU A 82 2.49 -3.13 -11.55
N GLU A 83 2.71 -3.89 -10.47
CA GLU A 83 3.89 -3.75 -9.61
C GLU A 83 5.20 -3.86 -10.39
N LYS A 84 5.32 -4.89 -11.23
CA LYS A 84 6.49 -5.12 -12.08
C LYS A 84 6.73 -3.94 -13.00
N ILE A 85 5.67 -3.42 -13.60
CA ILE A 85 5.75 -2.25 -14.50
C ILE A 85 6.25 -1.01 -13.75
N VAL A 86 5.72 -0.74 -12.55
CA VAL A 86 6.16 0.39 -11.72
C VAL A 86 7.61 0.20 -11.25
N TYR A 87 8.03 -1.01 -10.92
CA TYR A 87 9.41 -1.29 -10.57
C TYR A 87 10.35 -1.05 -11.77
N GLU A 88 9.99 -1.52 -12.96
CA GLU A 88 10.76 -1.25 -14.18
C GLU A 88 10.87 0.25 -14.49
N LEU A 89 9.76 0.99 -14.35
CA LEU A 89 9.73 2.45 -14.48
C LEU A 89 10.72 3.14 -13.53
N ARG A 90 10.73 2.71 -12.27
CA ARG A 90 11.60 3.30 -11.22
C ARG A 90 13.07 2.91 -11.37
N SER A 91 13.34 1.68 -11.81
CA SER A 91 14.70 1.12 -11.89
C SER A 91 15.45 1.49 -13.17
N LYS A 92 14.77 1.47 -14.33
CA LYS A 92 15.39 1.78 -15.64
C LYS A 92 15.47 3.29 -15.90
N GLY A 93 14.78 4.10 -15.10
CA GLY A 93 14.59 5.52 -15.36
C GLY A 93 13.56 5.75 -16.46
N ASN A 94 12.81 6.85 -16.35
CA ASN A 94 11.66 7.20 -17.19
C ASN A 94 11.97 7.29 -18.71
N ILE A 95 13.26 7.39 -19.06
CA ILE A 95 13.76 7.70 -20.41
C ILE A 95 13.38 6.60 -21.40
N ASP A 96 13.69 5.33 -21.09
CA ASP A 96 13.54 4.21 -22.03
C ASP A 96 12.19 3.48 -21.93
N PHE A 97 11.29 3.94 -21.05
CA PHE A 97 10.01 3.27 -20.85
C PHE A 97 9.01 3.60 -21.97
N ASP A 98 8.47 2.57 -22.62
CA ASP A 98 7.50 2.68 -23.71
C ASP A 98 6.06 2.70 -23.18
N PHE A 99 5.55 3.90 -22.86
CA PHE A 99 4.18 4.10 -22.41
C PHE A 99 3.12 3.75 -23.47
N SER A 100 3.48 3.71 -24.75
CA SER A 100 2.53 3.42 -25.83
C SER A 100 1.94 2.01 -25.73
N LEU A 101 2.63 1.10 -25.03
CA LEU A 101 2.18 -0.26 -24.76
C LEU A 101 1.03 -0.34 -23.75
N TYR A 102 0.91 0.66 -22.88
CA TYR A 102 0.02 0.62 -21.71
C TYR A 102 -1.08 1.68 -21.76
N VAL A 103 -0.82 2.83 -22.42
CA VAL A 103 -1.77 3.94 -22.51
C VAL A 103 -2.56 3.85 -23.81
N ASN A 104 -3.88 3.78 -23.69
CA ASN A 104 -4.83 3.86 -24.80
C ASN A 104 -5.04 5.34 -25.14
N ASP A 105 -4.48 5.73 -26.29
CA ASP A 105 -4.34 7.10 -26.79
C ASP A 105 -3.28 7.95 -26.06
N LEU A 106 -2.19 8.27 -26.76
CA LEU A 106 -1.15 9.20 -26.29
C LEU A 106 -1.58 10.66 -26.43
N ASN A 107 -2.81 10.90 -26.89
CA ASN A 107 -3.40 12.22 -26.89
C ASN A 107 -3.63 12.67 -25.44
N ILE A 108 -2.92 13.72 -25.09
CA ILE A 108 -2.55 14.14 -23.73
C ILE A 108 -3.76 14.48 -22.85
N ASP A 109 -4.90 14.76 -23.47
CA ASP A 109 -6.08 15.28 -22.77
C ASP A 109 -6.78 14.24 -21.89
N LYS A 110 -6.71 12.94 -22.25
CA LYS A 110 -7.39 11.85 -21.51
C LYS A 110 -6.65 10.51 -21.65
N PRO A 111 -5.37 10.41 -21.26
CA PRO A 111 -4.65 9.14 -21.30
C PRO A 111 -5.37 8.12 -20.42
N LYS A 112 -5.63 6.94 -20.98
CA LYS A 112 -6.36 5.87 -20.28
C LYS A 112 -5.46 4.65 -20.16
N ILE A 113 -5.38 4.08 -18.96
CA ILE A 113 -4.86 2.72 -18.76
C ILE A 113 -6.02 1.79 -18.40
N GLU A 114 -5.87 0.53 -18.77
CA GLU A 114 -6.82 -0.53 -18.41
C GLU A 114 -6.18 -1.40 -17.33
N LEU A 115 -6.87 -1.53 -16.20
CA LEU A 115 -6.48 -2.38 -15.10
C LEU A 115 -7.40 -3.60 -15.02
N LEU A 116 -6.81 -4.74 -14.71
CA LEU A 116 -7.52 -5.91 -14.22
C LEU A 116 -7.15 -6.09 -12.75
N ILE A 117 -8.14 -5.98 -11.87
CA ILE A 117 -7.99 -6.22 -10.43
C ILE A 117 -8.67 -7.56 -10.13
N GLU A 118 -7.92 -8.53 -9.61
CA GLU A 118 -8.44 -9.82 -9.18
C GLU A 118 -8.42 -9.89 -7.66
N ILE A 119 -9.59 -10.06 -7.03
CA ILE A 119 -9.77 -10.15 -5.58
C ILE A 119 -10.46 -11.48 -5.29
N GLU A 120 -9.79 -12.40 -4.60
CA GLU A 120 -10.34 -13.74 -4.33
C GLU A 120 -10.90 -14.45 -5.58
N LYS A 121 -10.25 -14.27 -6.73
CA LYS A 121 -10.66 -14.78 -8.07
C LYS A 121 -11.83 -14.04 -8.74
N ILE A 122 -12.39 -13.01 -8.11
CA ILE A 122 -13.35 -12.11 -8.74
C ILE A 122 -12.58 -11.06 -9.52
N LYS A 123 -12.91 -10.90 -10.81
CA LYS A 123 -12.20 -10.02 -11.74
C LYS A 123 -12.97 -8.74 -11.98
N TYR A 124 -12.28 -7.61 -11.83
CA TYR A 124 -12.78 -6.27 -12.11
C TYR A 124 -11.93 -5.65 -13.20
N TYR A 125 -12.57 -5.22 -14.29
CA TYR A 125 -11.91 -4.52 -15.40
C TYR A 125 -12.22 -3.04 -15.29
N VAL A 126 -11.19 -2.23 -15.07
CA VAL A 126 -11.35 -0.83 -14.71
C VAL A 126 -10.46 0.04 -15.57
N ASP A 127 -11.05 1.08 -16.14
CA ASP A 127 -10.32 2.11 -16.84
C ASP A 127 -9.93 3.20 -15.86
N VAL A 128 -8.66 3.59 -15.91
CA VAL A 128 -8.12 4.66 -15.08
C VAL A 128 -7.54 5.76 -15.95
N THR A 129 -7.88 7.00 -15.62
CA THR A 129 -7.32 8.21 -16.24
C THR A 129 -7.00 9.23 -15.15
N TYR A 130 -6.45 10.39 -15.55
CA TYR A 130 -6.19 11.48 -14.62
C TYR A 130 -6.61 12.83 -15.19
N LYS A 131 -6.76 13.80 -14.29
CA LYS A 131 -6.89 15.22 -14.59
C LYS A 131 -5.84 16.00 -13.82
N LEU A 132 -5.05 16.84 -14.50
CA LEU A 132 -4.07 17.69 -13.81
C LEU A 132 -4.78 18.72 -12.93
N ILE A 133 -4.22 18.94 -11.74
CA ILE A 133 -4.69 19.93 -10.77
C ILE A 133 -3.49 20.71 -10.21
N GLN A 134 -3.76 21.92 -9.75
CA GLN A 134 -2.78 22.80 -9.13
C GLN A 134 -3.27 23.23 -7.76
N GLU A 135 -2.36 23.26 -6.78
CA GLU A 135 -2.64 23.74 -5.43
C GLU A 135 -1.63 24.82 -5.05
N GLU A 136 -2.11 25.90 -4.43
CA GLU A 136 -1.24 26.95 -3.90
C GLU A 136 -0.59 26.48 -2.60
N ASP A 137 0.74 26.42 -2.57
CA ASP A 137 1.50 26.30 -1.33
C ASP A 137 1.63 27.68 -0.69
N LYS A 138 0.73 27.94 0.26
CA LYS A 138 0.70 29.19 1.04
C LYS A 138 1.96 29.44 1.86
N PHE A 139 2.79 28.43 2.13
CA PHE A 139 4.02 28.57 2.91
C PHE A 139 5.22 28.96 2.07
N HIS A 140 5.30 28.49 0.83
CA HIS A 140 6.45 28.71 -0.05
C HIS A 140 6.17 29.63 -1.24
N ASP A 141 4.97 30.22 -1.33
CA ASP A 141 4.55 31.06 -2.46
C ASP A 141 4.80 30.35 -3.81
N SER A 142 4.42 29.06 -3.85
CA SER A 142 4.67 28.18 -4.99
C SER A 142 3.40 27.43 -5.39
N VAL A 143 3.34 26.99 -6.65
CA VAL A 143 2.23 26.19 -7.15
C VAL A 143 2.67 24.73 -7.21
N LEU A 144 1.98 23.87 -6.46
CA LEU A 144 2.20 22.44 -6.47
C LEU A 144 1.38 21.82 -7.61
N LEU A 145 2.05 21.07 -8.48
CA LEU A 145 1.37 20.28 -9.51
C LEU A 145 0.96 18.91 -8.93
N GLY A 146 -0.28 18.54 -9.14
CA GLY A 146 -0.82 17.23 -8.82
C GLY A 146 -1.75 16.71 -9.91
N PHE A 147 -2.40 15.59 -9.64
CA PHE A 147 -3.48 15.09 -10.48
C PHE A 147 -4.58 14.40 -9.67
N GLU A 148 -5.80 14.46 -10.18
CA GLU A 148 -6.95 13.70 -9.70
C GLU A 148 -7.06 12.43 -10.53
N VAL A 149 -7.07 11.28 -9.86
CA VAL A 149 -7.24 9.96 -10.49
C VAL A 149 -8.73 9.67 -10.65
N ILE A 150 -9.10 9.23 -11.84
CA ILE A 150 -10.50 8.97 -12.20
C ILE A 150 -10.61 7.51 -12.66
N PHE A 151 -11.55 6.79 -12.06
CA PHE A 151 -11.90 5.42 -12.41
C PHE A 151 -13.26 5.43 -13.13
N ASN A 152 -13.43 4.61 -14.17
CA ASN A 152 -14.73 4.46 -14.83
C ASN A 152 -15.73 3.64 -14.00
N ASP A 153 -15.22 2.75 -13.15
CA ASP A 153 -15.96 1.87 -12.27
C ASP A 153 -15.20 1.74 -10.94
N LEU A 154 -15.93 1.81 -9.83
CA LEU A 154 -15.41 1.68 -8.47
C LEU A 154 -16.02 0.47 -7.74
N SER A 155 -16.71 -0.44 -8.42
CA SER A 155 -17.34 -1.64 -7.84
C SER A 155 -16.38 -2.54 -7.05
N PHE A 156 -15.07 -2.48 -7.33
CA PHE A 156 -14.04 -3.22 -6.61
C PHE A 156 -13.69 -2.62 -5.24
N SER A 157 -14.03 -1.34 -4.98
CA SER A 157 -13.54 -0.59 -3.82
C SER A 157 -14.00 -1.19 -2.48
N GLU A 158 -15.21 -1.74 -2.44
CA GLU A 158 -15.76 -2.36 -1.23
C GLU A 158 -15.11 -3.71 -0.90
N ASN A 159 -14.49 -4.35 -1.89
CA ASN A 159 -13.93 -5.69 -1.78
C ASN A 159 -12.40 -5.69 -1.67
N ILE A 160 -11.73 -4.60 -2.04
CA ILE A 160 -10.27 -4.52 -1.99
C ILE A 160 -9.81 -4.27 -0.54
N PRO A 161 -8.95 -5.15 0.02
CA PRO A 161 -8.38 -4.92 1.33
C PRO A 161 -7.51 -3.65 1.39
N VAL A 162 -7.42 -3.06 2.58
CA VAL A 162 -6.82 -1.73 2.81
C VAL A 162 -5.35 -1.65 2.37
N ASN A 163 -4.54 -2.69 2.59
CA ASN A 163 -3.11 -2.62 2.22
C ASN A 163 -2.94 -2.71 0.71
N SER A 164 -3.67 -3.62 0.04
CA SER A 164 -3.76 -3.68 -1.42
C SER A 164 -4.26 -2.36 -2.03
N LEU A 165 -5.23 -1.70 -1.41
CA LEU A 165 -5.70 -0.38 -1.85
C LEU A 165 -4.62 0.69 -1.74
N LYS A 166 -3.86 0.73 -0.63
CA LYS A 166 -2.71 1.65 -0.47
C LYS A 166 -1.67 1.45 -1.57
N HIS A 167 -1.37 0.19 -1.90
CA HIS A 167 -0.43 -0.14 -2.97
C HIS A 167 -0.97 0.22 -4.36
N LEU A 168 -2.24 -0.07 -4.66
CA LEU A 168 -2.89 0.35 -5.90
C LEU A 168 -2.74 1.86 -6.12
N LYS A 169 -3.04 2.67 -5.09
CA LYS A 169 -2.86 4.13 -5.13
C LYS A 169 -1.39 4.49 -5.38
N GLY A 170 -0.46 3.91 -4.64
CA GLY A 170 0.98 4.19 -4.83
C GLY A 170 1.46 3.86 -6.25
N TRP A 171 1.05 2.72 -6.80
CA TRP A 171 1.43 2.29 -8.14
C TRP A 171 0.82 3.14 -9.24
N ILE A 172 -0.46 3.48 -9.15
CA ILE A 172 -1.12 4.41 -10.07
C ILE A 172 -0.43 5.78 -10.01
N PHE A 173 -0.11 6.26 -8.80
CA PHE A 173 0.61 7.52 -8.62
C PHE A 173 1.93 7.51 -9.39
N HIS A 174 2.76 6.49 -9.15
CA HIS A 174 4.07 6.39 -9.81
C HIS A 174 3.94 6.27 -11.32
N PHE A 175 3.02 5.45 -11.82
CA PHE A 175 2.80 5.30 -13.25
C PHE A 175 2.44 6.64 -13.92
N PHE A 176 1.43 7.34 -13.42
CA PHE A 176 0.99 8.59 -14.02
C PHE A 176 1.94 9.75 -13.76
N ALA A 177 2.57 9.85 -12.59
CA ALA A 177 3.60 10.87 -12.34
C ALA A 177 4.77 10.72 -13.32
N SER A 178 5.20 9.50 -13.63
CA SER A 178 6.22 9.24 -14.65
C SER A 178 5.72 9.57 -16.05
N TYR A 179 4.50 9.19 -16.41
CA TYR A 179 3.90 9.53 -17.71
C TYR A 179 3.80 11.05 -17.92
N ILE A 180 3.30 11.78 -16.92
CA ILE A 180 3.20 13.25 -16.93
C ILE A 180 4.59 13.87 -17.01
N GLY A 181 5.53 13.41 -16.17
CA GLY A 181 6.92 13.87 -16.20
C GLY A 181 7.59 13.70 -17.56
N LYS A 182 7.29 12.61 -18.27
CA LYS A 182 7.79 12.37 -19.63
C LYS A 182 7.10 13.24 -20.69
N THR A 183 5.81 13.51 -20.50
CA THR A 183 4.97 14.20 -21.49
C THR A 183 5.13 15.72 -21.40
N PHE A 184 5.31 16.26 -20.19
CA PHE A 184 5.30 17.71 -19.92
C PHE A 184 6.57 18.25 -19.27
N ASP A 185 7.59 17.41 -19.04
CA ASP A 185 8.82 17.77 -18.33
C ASP A 185 8.56 18.36 -16.93
N THR A 186 7.46 17.93 -16.29
CA THR A 186 7.07 18.37 -14.94
C THR A 186 6.52 17.18 -14.16
N TYR A 187 7.02 16.97 -12.95
CA TYR A 187 6.65 15.83 -12.11
C TYR A 187 5.62 16.26 -11.07
N PRO A 188 4.39 15.71 -11.09
CA PRO A 188 3.43 15.91 -10.02
C PRO A 188 3.97 15.36 -8.70
N ILE A 189 3.71 16.07 -7.61
CA ILE A 189 4.20 15.67 -6.28
C ILE A 189 3.09 15.07 -5.40
N PHE A 190 1.83 15.13 -5.84
CA PHE A 190 0.69 14.57 -5.14
C PHE A 190 -0.37 14.06 -6.11
N ALA A 191 -1.26 13.20 -5.61
CA ALA A 191 -2.46 12.78 -6.31
C ALA A 191 -3.66 12.71 -5.38
N ARG A 192 -4.84 13.02 -5.91
CA ARG A 192 -6.14 12.84 -5.27
C ARG A 192 -6.85 11.64 -5.87
N TYR A 193 -7.60 10.93 -5.05
CA TYR A 193 -8.35 9.73 -5.44
C TYR A 193 -9.83 9.94 -5.12
N PRO A 194 -10.74 9.18 -5.76
CA PRO A 194 -12.16 9.20 -5.39
C PRO A 194 -12.34 8.89 -3.90
N ASN A 195 -13.36 9.50 -3.28
CA ASN A 195 -13.64 9.34 -1.86
C ASN A 195 -13.92 7.88 -1.48
N GLU A 196 -14.46 7.08 -2.40
CA GLU A 196 -14.68 5.65 -2.24
C GLU A 196 -13.36 4.87 -2.10
N LEU A 197 -12.24 5.45 -2.50
CA LEU A 197 -10.88 4.93 -2.35
C LEU A 197 -10.08 5.72 -1.30
N GLU A 198 -10.71 6.67 -0.61
CA GLU A 198 -10.14 7.24 0.59
C GLU A 198 -10.28 6.20 1.69
N ASN A 199 -9.12 5.72 2.15
CA ASN A 199 -9.07 5.15 3.48
C ASN A 199 -9.40 6.32 4.40
N ASP A 200 -10.57 6.31 5.04
CA ASP A 200 -10.76 7.07 6.27
C ASP A 200 -9.71 6.56 7.28
N ASP A 201 -8.47 7.03 7.14
CA ASP A 201 -7.60 7.18 8.27
C ASP A 201 -8.29 8.24 9.14
N LYS A 202 -9.19 7.80 10.03
CA LYS A 202 -9.60 8.53 11.23
C LYS A 202 -8.43 8.78 12.19
N TYR A 203 -7.23 8.93 11.66
CA TYR A 203 -6.05 9.44 12.33
C TYR A 203 -5.66 10.73 11.62
N GLN A 204 -6.55 11.71 11.77
CA GLN A 204 -6.03 13.06 11.98
C GLN A 204 -4.99 12.94 13.09
N VAL A 205 -3.75 13.28 12.77
CA VAL A 205 -2.82 13.82 13.77
C VAL A 205 -3.41 15.16 14.21
N GLN A 206 -4.47 15.09 15.02
CA GLN A 206 -4.94 16.16 15.86
C GLN A 206 -4.58 15.77 17.28
N SER A 207 -3.48 16.38 17.74
CA SER A 207 -3.24 16.82 19.11
C SER A 207 -3.85 15.99 20.26
N ASN A 208 -2.95 15.33 21.00
CA ASN A 208 -3.01 15.09 22.45
C ASN A 208 -4.35 14.60 23.02
N ILE A 209 -4.66 13.33 22.80
CA ILE A 209 -5.36 12.51 23.79
C ILE A 209 -4.45 11.33 24.08
N SER A 210 -4.15 11.09 25.36
CA SER A 210 -3.17 10.09 25.77
C SER A 210 -3.62 8.71 25.30
N ILE A 211 -2.91 8.13 24.33
CA ILE A 211 -3.11 6.77 23.78
C ILE A 211 -3.30 5.73 24.90
N SER A 212 -2.71 5.97 26.08
CA SER A 212 -2.89 5.12 27.26
C SER A 212 -4.33 5.05 27.79
N GLU A 213 -5.14 6.09 27.66
CA GLU A 213 -6.53 6.12 28.13
C GLU A 213 -7.48 5.37 27.18
N GLU A 214 -7.23 5.43 25.86
CA GLU A 214 -8.00 4.66 24.88
C GLU A 214 -7.64 3.17 24.91
N LEU A 215 -6.35 2.83 25.04
CA LEU A 215 -5.92 1.44 25.23
C LEU A 215 -6.52 0.83 26.50
N LYS A 216 -6.63 1.63 27.58
CA LYS A 216 -7.28 1.20 28.82
C LYS A 216 -8.79 0.95 28.62
N LYS A 217 -9.50 1.83 27.91
CA LYS A 217 -10.92 1.64 27.59
C LYS A 217 -11.18 0.42 26.70
N ILE A 218 -10.26 0.11 25.79
CA ILE A 218 -10.35 -1.08 24.92
C ILE A 218 -10.12 -2.35 25.74
N SER A 219 -9.10 -2.37 26.61
CA SER A 219 -8.83 -3.48 27.53
C SER A 219 -10.03 -3.74 28.46
N GLU A 220 -10.57 -2.70 29.08
CA GLU A 220 -11.73 -2.82 29.99
C GLU A 220 -12.99 -3.35 29.27
N LYS A 221 -13.18 -2.99 27.99
CA LYS A 221 -14.27 -3.54 27.18
C LYS A 221 -14.03 -5.01 26.79
N GLN A 222 -12.80 -5.40 26.49
CA GLN A 222 -12.46 -6.79 26.19
C GLN A 222 -12.65 -7.69 27.41
N ASP A 223 -12.22 -7.24 28.59
CA ASP A 223 -12.39 -7.97 29.85
C ASP A 223 -13.88 -8.16 30.19
N ALA A 224 -14.70 -7.13 29.97
CA ALA A 224 -16.16 -7.23 30.15
C ALA A 224 -16.82 -8.22 29.18
N TYR A 225 -16.35 -8.30 27.93
CA TYR A 225 -16.85 -9.28 26.96
C TYR A 225 -16.43 -10.71 27.32
N PHE A 226 -15.20 -10.91 27.82
CA PHE A 226 -14.74 -12.22 28.28
C PHE A 226 -15.53 -12.71 29.50
N GLU A 227 -15.83 -11.84 30.46
CA GLU A 227 -16.69 -12.19 31.59
C GLU A 227 -18.11 -12.59 31.15
N LEU A 228 -18.71 -11.85 30.21
CA LEU A 228 -20.03 -12.17 29.67
C LEU A 228 -20.03 -13.53 28.97
N LEU A 229 -18.96 -13.84 28.23
CA LEU A 229 -18.82 -15.10 27.50
C LEU A 229 -18.62 -16.28 28.45
N ILE A 230 -17.82 -16.12 29.51
CA ILE A 230 -17.66 -17.15 30.55
C ILE A 230 -18.98 -17.41 31.28
N ARG A 231 -19.71 -16.35 31.69
CA ARG A 231 -21.02 -16.51 32.34
C ARG A 231 -22.04 -17.20 31.43
N TYR A 232 -22.03 -16.89 30.14
CA TYR A 232 -22.88 -17.57 29.16
C TYR A 232 -22.54 -19.06 29.04
N LEU A 233 -21.25 -19.40 28.99
CA LEU A 233 -20.79 -20.78 28.90
C LEU A 233 -21.08 -21.58 30.18
N ASP A 234 -20.96 -20.96 31.35
CA ASP A 234 -21.33 -21.59 32.63
C ASP A 234 -22.85 -21.74 32.80
N SER A 235 -23.65 -20.83 32.24
CA SER A 235 -25.12 -20.97 32.21
C SER A 235 -25.64 -22.07 31.26
N LYS A 236 -24.74 -22.64 30.44
CA LYS A 236 -25.03 -23.73 29.51
C LYS A 236 -24.55 -25.11 29.99
N LYS A 237 -23.94 -25.19 31.17
CA LYS A 237 -23.72 -26.45 31.90
C LYS A 237 -24.88 -26.76 32.82
#